data_AF-A3DEJ9-F1
#
_entry.id   AF-A3DEJ9-F1
#
_cell.length_a   1.000
_cell.length_b   1.000
_cell.length_c   1.000
_cell.angle_alpha   90.00
_cell.angle_beta   90.00
_cell.angle_gamma   90.00
#
_symmetry.space_group_name_H-M   'P 1'
#
loop_
_entity.id
_entity.type
_entity.pdbx_description
1 polymer ?
#
loop_
_entity_poly.entity_id
_entity_poly.type
_entity_poly.pdbx_seq_one_letter_code
_entity_poly.pdbx_strand_id
1 'polypeptide(L)'
;MVEIIYEQLKTPKSVEELHQRLKESGVKWNKAQLQLFLLMDSNIKKTGDLYSAGGNNLNTIILDIVDKVMDGKPMAPIKRIMKHIPSDIAVSAEVISKIAEESGKYKLHSNRVVLMRVKN
;
A
#
# COMPACT_ATOMS: atom_id res chain seq x y z
N MET A 1 -17.32 -12.82 -6.52
CA MET A 1 -16.39 -12.86 -7.67
C MET A 1 -15.55 -11.60 -7.74
N VAL A 2 -16.17 -10.42 -7.91
CA VAL A 2 -15.50 -9.11 -7.87
C VAL A 2 -14.81 -8.86 -6.52
N GLU A 3 -15.44 -9.28 -5.41
CA GLU A 3 -14.85 -9.21 -4.06
C GLU A 3 -13.48 -9.87 -3.94
N ILE A 4 -13.26 -11.02 -4.60
CA ILE A 4 -11.95 -11.71 -4.57
C ILE A 4 -10.87 -10.84 -5.23
N ILE A 5 -11.23 -10.15 -6.33
CA ILE A 5 -10.32 -9.24 -7.03
C ILE A 5 -10.01 -8.04 -6.13
N TYR A 6 -11.01 -7.47 -5.47
CA TYR A 6 -10.84 -6.37 -4.52
C TYR A 6 -10.00 -6.77 -3.29
N GLU A 7 -10.18 -7.98 -2.76
CA GLU A 7 -9.33 -8.53 -1.69
C GLU A 7 -7.87 -8.64 -2.12
N GLN A 8 -7.60 -9.11 -3.34
CA GLN A 8 -6.24 -9.13 -3.87
C GLN A 8 -5.69 -7.72 -4.14
N LEU A 9 -6.53 -6.77 -4.53
CA LEU A 9 -6.18 -5.37 -4.78
C LEU A 9 -6.12 -4.51 -3.51
N LYS A 10 -6.26 -5.11 -2.31
CA LYS A 10 -5.95 -4.43 -1.04
C LYS A 10 -4.49 -4.01 -0.93
N THR A 11 -3.60 -4.72 -1.61
CA THR A 11 -2.20 -4.33 -1.75
C THR A 11 -1.87 -4.17 -3.24
N PRO A 12 -0.98 -3.23 -3.61
CA PRO A 12 -0.67 -2.99 -5.01
C PRO A 12 -0.04 -4.22 -5.66
N LYS A 13 -0.61 -4.68 -6.78
CA LYS A 13 -0.14 -5.86 -7.52
C LYS A 13 -0.04 -5.59 -9.00
N SER A 14 0.89 -6.28 -9.66
CA SER A 14 0.94 -6.32 -11.13
C SER A 14 -0.22 -7.15 -11.69
N VAL A 15 -0.52 -6.96 -12.97
CA VAL A 15 -1.54 -7.75 -13.66
C VAL A 15 -1.18 -9.24 -13.65
N GLU A 16 0.11 -9.56 -13.82
CA GLU A 16 0.66 -10.91 -13.77
C GLU A 16 0.41 -11.59 -12.43
N GLU A 17 0.77 -10.92 -11.33
CA GLU A 17 0.59 -11.46 -9.99
C GLU A 17 -0.89 -11.64 -9.66
N LEU A 18 -1.72 -10.65 -10.00
CA LEU A 18 -3.16 -10.70 -9.77
C LEU A 18 -3.79 -11.85 -10.56
N HIS A 19 -3.43 -12.04 -11.84
CA HIS A 19 -3.92 -13.13 -12.67
C HIS A 19 -3.52 -14.51 -12.11
N GLN A 20 -2.29 -14.65 -11.62
CA GLN A 20 -1.82 -15.88 -10.97
C GLN A 20 -2.66 -16.22 -9.73
N ARG A 21 -2.84 -15.25 -8.82
CA ARG A 21 -3.61 -15.46 -7.57
C ARG A 21 -5.09 -15.71 -7.81
N LEU A 22 -5.67 -15.08 -8.83
CA LEU A 22 -7.05 -15.35 -9.24
C LEU A 22 -7.21 -16.78 -9.75
N LYS A 23 -6.24 -17.28 -10.51
CA LYS A 23 -6.22 -18.67 -10.96
C LYS A 23 -6.11 -19.65 -9.79
N GLU A 24 -5.26 -19.36 -8.80
CA GLU A 24 -5.13 -20.14 -7.56
C GLU A 24 -6.43 -20.12 -6.73
N SER A 25 -7.17 -19.02 -6.77
CA SER A 25 -8.48 -18.86 -6.11
C SER A 25 -9.63 -19.47 -6.91
N GLY A 26 -9.36 -20.17 -8.02
CA GLY A 26 -10.37 -20.82 -8.86
C GLY A 26 -11.11 -19.90 -9.85
N VAL A 27 -10.68 -18.64 -10.00
CA VAL A 27 -11.28 -17.69 -10.95
C VAL A 27 -10.70 -17.92 -12.34
N LYS A 28 -11.58 -18.21 -13.32
CA LYS A 28 -11.22 -18.54 -14.71
C LYS A 28 -11.17 -17.32 -15.64
N TRP A 29 -10.76 -16.16 -15.13
CA TRP A 29 -10.61 -14.97 -15.98
C TRP A 29 -9.32 -15.03 -16.77
N ASN A 30 -9.39 -14.65 -18.04
CA ASN A 30 -8.20 -14.46 -18.85
C ASN A 30 -7.58 -13.07 -18.60
N LYS A 31 -6.33 -12.87 -19.02
CA LYS A 31 -5.61 -11.60 -18.83
C LYS A 31 -6.35 -10.40 -19.42
N ALA A 32 -7.00 -10.55 -20.58
CA ALA A 32 -7.70 -9.44 -21.24
C ALA A 32 -8.94 -9.00 -20.43
N GLN A 33 -9.71 -9.95 -19.89
CA GLN A 33 -10.84 -9.67 -18.99
C GLN A 33 -10.38 -8.96 -17.72
N LEU A 34 -9.27 -9.41 -17.14
CA LEU A 34 -8.69 -8.77 -15.97
C LEU A 34 -8.23 -7.34 -16.27
N GLN A 35 -7.51 -7.13 -17.37
CA GLN A 35 -7.07 -5.79 -17.79
C GLN A 35 -8.25 -4.85 -18.05
N LEU A 36 -9.30 -5.34 -18.72
CA LEU A 36 -10.49 -4.55 -18.98
C LEU A 36 -11.18 -4.13 -17.67
N PHE A 37 -11.30 -5.05 -16.70
CA PHE A 37 -11.83 -4.74 -15.37
C PHE A 37 -11.00 -3.67 -14.63
N LEU A 38 -9.66 -3.82 -14.64
CA LEU A 38 -8.74 -2.87 -14.02
C LEU A 38 -8.80 -1.46 -14.65
N LEU A 39 -9.13 -1.39 -15.94
CA LEU A 39 -9.27 -0.12 -16.69
C LEU A 39 -10.63 0.54 -16.47
N MET A 40 -11.69 -0.26 -16.37
CA MET A 40 -13.07 0.24 -16.33
C MET A 40 -13.50 0.68 -14.93
N ASP A 41 -12.96 0.05 -13.88
CA ASP A 41 -13.39 0.34 -12.52
C ASP A 41 -12.70 1.61 -11.98
N SER A 42 -13.48 2.68 -11.79
CA SER A 42 -13.00 3.98 -11.31
C SER A 42 -12.39 3.94 -9.90
N ASN A 43 -12.72 2.91 -9.13
CA ASN A 43 -12.10 2.70 -7.83
C ASN A 43 -10.66 2.24 -8.01
N ILE A 44 -10.33 1.50 -9.06
CA ILE A 44 -8.99 0.95 -9.23
C ILE A 44 -8.01 2.06 -9.64
N LYS A 45 -6.93 2.20 -8.87
CA LYS A 45 -5.84 3.14 -9.11
C LYS A 45 -4.63 2.40 -9.61
N LYS A 46 -4.04 2.91 -10.69
CA LYS A 46 -2.78 2.46 -11.24
C LYS A 46 -1.65 3.38 -10.77
N THR A 47 -0.57 2.80 -10.24
CA THR A 47 0.64 3.50 -9.83
C THR A 47 1.83 2.79 -10.47
N GLY A 48 2.42 3.39 -11.51
CA GLY A 48 3.39 2.70 -12.36
C GLY A 48 2.74 1.48 -13.01
N ASP A 49 3.31 0.29 -12.78
CA ASP A 49 2.80 -0.99 -13.30
C ASP A 49 1.89 -1.75 -12.32
N LEU A 50 1.58 -1.16 -11.16
CA LEU A 50 0.80 -1.79 -10.10
C LEU A 50 -0.62 -1.23 -10.04
N TYR A 51 -1.59 -2.08 -9.70
CA TYR A 51 -3.00 -1.73 -9.52
C TYR A 51 -3.42 -1.96 -8.07
N SER A 52 -4.30 -1.09 -7.55
CA SER A 52 -4.86 -1.13 -6.19
C SER A 52 -6.31 -0.64 -6.18
N ALA A 53 -7.13 -1.09 -5.24
CA ALA A 53 -8.50 -0.60 -5.08
C ALA A 53 -8.54 0.74 -4.34
N GLY A 54 -9.38 1.66 -4.79
CA GLY A 54 -9.46 3.05 -4.34
C GLY A 54 -9.89 3.14 -2.89
N GLY A 55 -9.12 3.90 -2.10
CA GLY A 55 -9.15 3.90 -0.63
C GLY A 55 -7.91 3.20 -0.04
N ASN A 56 -7.40 2.17 -0.72
CA ASN A 56 -6.20 1.42 -0.35
C ASN A 56 -5.01 1.79 -1.24
N ASN A 57 -4.81 3.09 -1.45
CA ASN A 57 -3.55 3.56 -2.04
C ASN A 57 -2.42 3.13 -1.09
N LEU A 58 -1.27 2.75 -1.65
CA LEU A 58 -0.07 2.38 -0.88
C LEU A 58 0.25 3.45 0.18
N ASN A 59 0.00 4.72 -0.15
CA ASN A 59 0.10 5.85 0.76
C ASN A 59 -0.84 5.72 1.98
N THR A 60 -2.12 5.41 1.76
CA THR A 60 -3.10 5.26 2.85
C THR A 60 -2.73 4.08 3.76
N ILE A 61 -2.34 2.94 3.18
CA ILE A 61 -1.94 1.74 3.94
C ILE A 61 -0.71 2.05 4.80
N ILE A 62 0.30 2.67 4.21
CA ILE A 62 1.51 3.05 4.94
C ILE A 62 1.19 4.06 6.03
N LEU A 63 0.35 5.06 5.77
CA LEU A 63 -0.06 6.03 6.78
C LEU A 63 -0.85 5.40 7.92
N ASP A 64 -1.74 4.46 7.64
CA ASP A 64 -2.49 3.73 8.68
C ASP A 64 -1.55 2.88 9.55
N ILE A 65 -0.58 2.20 8.94
CA ILE A 65 0.45 1.44 9.67
C ILE A 65 1.33 2.38 10.50
N VAL A 66 1.73 3.53 9.94
CA VAL A 66 2.50 4.57 10.66
C VAL A 66 1.68 5.06 11.87
N ASP A 67 0.41 5.43 11.66
CA ASP A 67 -0.51 5.90 12.70
C ASP A 67 -0.65 4.85 13.82
N LYS A 68 -0.82 3.57 13.46
CA LYS A 68 -0.93 2.45 14.40
C LYS A 68 0.36 2.19 15.19
N VAL A 69 1.53 2.27 14.54
CA VAL A 69 2.82 2.08 15.22
C VAL A 69 3.15 3.28 16.13
N MET A 70 2.68 4.47 15.75
CA MET A 70 2.83 5.74 16.46
C MET A 70 1.72 6.00 17.48
N ASP A 71 0.79 5.07 17.69
CA ASP A 71 -0.35 5.27 18.59
C ASP A 71 0.13 5.60 20.02
N GLY A 72 -0.13 6.84 20.44
CA GLY A 72 0.34 7.43 21.70
C GLY A 72 1.84 7.78 21.79
N LYS A 73 2.65 7.61 20.73
CA LYS A 73 4.10 7.86 20.75
C LYS A 73 4.50 9.07 19.91
N PRO A 74 5.42 9.92 20.40
CA PRO A 74 5.90 11.08 19.64
C PRO A 74 6.84 10.70 18.49
N MET A 75 7.47 9.52 18.55
CA MET A 75 8.46 9.06 17.56
C MET A 75 8.49 7.53 17.43
N ALA A 76 8.77 7.04 16.23
CA ALA A 76 8.99 5.62 15.96
C ALA A 76 10.09 5.40 14.90
N PRO A 77 10.96 4.39 15.10
CA PRO A 77 11.91 4.00 14.07
C PRO A 77 11.21 3.45 12.82
N ILE A 78 11.67 3.82 11.62
CA ILE A 78 11.11 3.32 10.35
C ILE A 78 11.25 1.80 10.26
N LYS A 79 12.33 1.23 10.79
CA LYS A 79 12.52 -0.22 10.88
C LYS A 79 11.39 -0.93 11.65
N ARG A 80 10.77 -0.26 12.62
CA ARG A 80 9.61 -0.81 13.36
C ARG A 80 8.36 -0.76 12.50
N ILE A 81 8.18 0.30 11.72
CA ILE A 81 7.06 0.48 10.78
C ILE A 81 7.14 -0.59 9.69
N MET A 82 8.32 -0.80 9.09
CA MET A 82 8.57 -1.84 8.09
C MET A 82 8.20 -3.25 8.56
N LYS A 83 8.38 -3.57 9.85
CA LYS A 83 7.98 -4.87 10.41
C LYS A 83 6.46 -5.10 10.42
N HIS A 84 5.67 -4.05 10.37
CA HIS A 84 4.20 -4.11 10.35
C HIS A 84 3.66 -3.96 8.93
N ILE A 85 4.53 -3.72 7.95
CA ILE A 85 4.14 -3.72 6.54
C ILE A 85 3.98 -5.18 6.09
N PRO A 86 2.83 -5.53 5.49
CA PRO A 86 2.62 -6.83 4.90
C PRO A 86 3.76 -7.19 3.93
N SER A 87 4.29 -8.41 4.02
CA SER A 87 5.46 -8.86 3.26
C SER A 87 5.25 -8.88 1.74
N ASP A 88 3.99 -8.81 1.30
CA ASP A 88 3.58 -8.66 -0.09
C ASP A 88 3.71 -7.22 -0.62
N ILE A 89 4.04 -6.24 0.23
CA ILE A 89 4.33 -4.86 -0.18
C ILE A 89 5.83 -4.59 -0.08
N ALA A 90 6.51 -4.58 -1.23
CA ALA A 90 7.92 -4.18 -1.31
C ALA A 90 8.05 -2.66 -1.21
N VAL A 91 8.33 -2.14 -0.02
CA VAL A 91 8.56 -0.70 0.22
C VAL A 91 9.85 -0.44 0.98
N SER A 92 10.60 0.55 0.51
CA SER A 92 11.83 1.02 1.16
C SER A 92 11.52 2.02 2.27
N ALA A 93 12.49 2.21 3.17
CA ALA A 93 12.41 3.22 4.23
C ALA A 93 12.23 4.65 3.69
N GLU A 94 12.77 4.93 2.50
CA GLU A 94 12.64 6.22 1.82
C GLU A 94 11.20 6.47 1.37
N VAL A 95 10.54 5.46 0.78
CA VAL A 95 9.14 5.57 0.36
C VAL A 95 8.23 5.81 1.57
N ILE A 96 8.46 5.09 2.67
CA ILE A 96 7.71 5.29 3.92
C ILE A 96 7.91 6.71 4.45
N SER A 97 9.15 7.21 4.45
CA SER A 97 9.48 8.56 4.93
C SER A 97 8.79 9.62 4.08
N LYS A 98 8.88 9.48 2.76
CA LYS A 98 8.28 10.42 1.81
C LYS A 98 6.76 10.48 1.95
N ILE A 99 6.10 9.33 2.06
CA ILE A 99 4.64 9.26 2.24
C ILE A 99 4.22 9.87 3.57
N ALA A 100 4.98 9.59 4.64
CA ALA A 100 4.73 10.16 5.95
C ALA A 100 4.89 11.69 5.96
N GLU A 101 5.91 12.22 5.28
CA GLU A 101 6.12 13.67 5.12
C GLU A 101 5.06 14.33 4.25
N GLU A 102 4.69 13.72 3.13
CA GLU A 102 3.61 14.21 2.24
C GLU A 102 2.26 14.30 2.96
N SER A 103 2.04 13.50 4.02
CA SER A 103 0.83 13.59 4.84
C SER A 103 0.76 14.83 5.73
N GLY A 104 1.90 15.52 5.95
CA GLY A 104 2.01 16.68 6.86
C GLY A 104 1.92 16.34 8.36
N LYS A 105 1.50 15.12 8.73
CA LYS A 105 1.38 14.67 10.13
C LYS A 105 2.71 14.26 10.74
N TYR A 106 3.66 13.87 9.90
CA TYR A 106 4.94 13.27 10.31
C TYR A 106 6.11 13.96 9.60
N LYS A 107 7.27 13.93 10.24
CA LYS A 107 8.53 14.41 9.67
C LYS A 107 9.67 13.46 9.98
N LEU A 108 10.64 13.37 9.07
CA LEU A 108 11.84 12.61 9.31
C LEU A 108 12.74 13.33 10.34
N HIS A 109 13.22 12.60 11.34
CA HIS A 109 14.20 13.13 12.29
C HIS A 109 15.58 13.29 11.62
N SER A 110 16.44 14.15 12.18
CA SER A 110 17.76 14.49 11.64
C SER A 110 18.67 13.27 11.41
N ASN A 111 18.40 12.16 12.11
CA ASN A 111 19.11 10.88 11.94
C ASN A 111 18.62 10.02 10.75
N ARG A 112 17.61 10.49 10.00
CA ARG A 112 17.01 9.84 8.82
C ARG A 112 16.45 8.42 9.01
N VAL A 113 16.37 7.93 10.25
CA VAL A 113 15.92 6.55 10.56
C VAL A 113 14.71 6.51 11.49
N VAL A 114 14.28 7.66 12.00
CA VAL A 114 13.14 7.82 12.91
C VAL A 114 12.14 8.80 12.30
N LEU A 115 10.86 8.43 12.32
CA LEU A 115 9.75 9.34 12.06
C LEU A 115 9.28 9.97 13.37
N MET A 116 8.99 11.26 13.33
CA MET A 116 8.43 12.02 14.44
C MET A 116 7.09 12.61 14.04
N ARG A 117 6.14 12.64 14.98
CA ARG A 117 4.89 13.36 14.78
C ARG A 117 5.18 14.87 14.82
N VAL A 118 4.64 15.60 13.85
CA VAL A 118 4.69 17.07 13.87
C VAL A 118 3.77 17.51 15.01
N LYS A 119 4.33 18.16 16.03
CA LYS A 119 3.51 18.85 17.03
C LYS A 119 2.90 20.06 16.33
N ASN A 120 1.58 20.05 16.20
CA ASN A 120 0.81 21.30 16.06
C ASN A 120 0.88 22.07 17.38
#